data_AF-A0A949YUY0-F1
#
_entry.id   AF-A0A949YUY0-F1
#
_cell.length_a   1.000
_cell.length_b   1.000
_cell.length_c   1.000
_cell.angle_alpha   90.00
_cell.angle_beta   90.00
_cell.angle_gamma   90.00
#
_symmetry.space_group_name_H-M   'P 1'
#
loop_
_entity.id
_entity.type
_entity.pdbx_description
1 polymer ?
#
loop_
_entity_poly.entity_id
_entity_poly.type
_entity_poly.pdbx_seq_one_letter_code
_entity_poly.pdbx_strand_id
1 'polypeptide(L)'
;MYRVGYPGWKVLARHGFPVKVRVEIARDDEAGVFLASSPDLRGLHVEGETLDELHREIRSALLALVELQVDGRAPEIIPQLEFRDAALRAS
;
A
#
# COMPACT_ATOMS: atom_id res chain seq x y z
N MET A 1 8.50 12.77 -3.44
CA MET A 1 8.25 11.46 -2.79
C MET A 1 9.14 10.41 -3.41
N TYR A 2 9.82 9.60 -2.58
CA TYR A 2 10.69 8.51 -3.04
C TYR A 2 9.95 7.17 -2.96
N ARG A 3 10.17 6.27 -3.91
CA ARG A 3 9.43 5.00 -3.99
C ARG A 3 9.98 3.98 -3.01
N VAL A 4 9.11 3.36 -2.22
CA VAL A 4 9.49 2.25 -1.34
C VAL A 4 10.01 1.08 -2.18
N GLY A 5 11.03 0.37 -1.66
CA GLY A 5 11.69 -0.73 -2.37
C GLY A 5 12.90 -0.32 -3.21
N TYR A 6 13.07 0.97 -3.54
CA TYR A 6 14.24 1.46 -4.29
C TYR A 6 15.43 1.79 -3.38
N PRO A 7 16.69 1.58 -3.80
CA PRO A 7 17.86 1.81 -2.95
C PRO A 7 17.86 3.17 -2.23
N GLY A 8 18.10 3.19 -0.92
CA GLY A 8 18.16 4.43 -0.12
C GLY A 8 16.82 4.96 0.40
N TRP A 9 15.68 4.36 0.03
CA TRP A 9 14.35 4.82 0.48
C TRP A 9 14.21 4.90 2.01
N LYS A 10 14.78 3.93 2.74
CA LYS A 10 14.74 3.89 4.21
C LYS A 10 15.47 5.07 4.85
N VAL A 11 16.58 5.49 4.25
CA VAL A 11 17.35 6.65 4.75
C VAL A 11 16.51 7.90 4.61
N LEU A 12 15.88 8.13 3.46
CA LEU A 12 14.99 9.27 3.24
C LEU A 12 13.78 9.22 4.20
N ALA A 13 13.15 8.06 4.35
CA ALA A 13 12.03 7.86 5.27
C ALA A 13 12.38 8.25 6.72
N ARG A 14 13.54 7.80 7.23
CA ARG A 14 14.01 8.13 8.59
C ARG A 14 14.22 9.63 8.82
N HIS A 15 14.51 10.39 7.76
CA HIS A 15 14.67 11.85 7.82
C HIS A 15 13.34 12.60 7.60
N GLY A 16 12.21 11.88 7.58
CA GLY A 16 10.87 12.46 7.47
C GLY A 16 10.45 12.81 6.04
N PHE A 17 11.18 12.40 5.01
CA PHE A 17 10.75 12.62 3.64
C PHE A 17 9.56 11.71 3.29
N PRO A 18 8.49 12.26 2.67
CA PRO A 18 7.35 11.46 2.23
C PRO A 18 7.76 10.36 1.25
N VAL A 19 7.19 9.17 1.45
CA VAL A 19 7.43 8.00 0.60
C VAL A 19 6.17 7.59 -0.14
N LYS A 20 6.36 7.00 -1.32
CA LYS A 20 5.27 6.48 -2.15
C LYS A 20 5.30 4.96 -2.17
N VAL A 21 4.13 4.33 -1.99
CA VAL A 21 3.97 2.87 -2.11
C VAL A 21 2.96 2.58 -3.21
N ARG A 22 3.34 1.80 -4.23
CA ARG A 22 2.39 1.27 -5.20
C ARG A 22 1.57 0.17 -4.54
N VAL A 23 0.24 0.27 -4.62
CA VAL A 23 -0.69 -0.74 -4.13
C VAL A 23 -1.54 -1.19 -5.29
N GLU A 24 -1.53 -2.49 -5.55
CA GLU A 24 -2.25 -3.11 -6.64
C GLU A 24 -3.54 -3.68 -6.10
N ILE A 25 -4.67 -3.28 -6.68
CA ILE A 25 -6.00 -3.72 -6.29
C ILE A 25 -6.56 -4.65 -7.36
N ALA A 26 -7.08 -5.79 -6.93
CA ALA A 26 -7.79 -6.75 -7.76
C ALA A 26 -9.11 -7.16 -7.08
N ARG A 27 -10.06 -7.67 -7.87
CA ARG A 27 -11.27 -8.33 -7.36
C ARG A 27 -11.02 -9.83 -7.37
N ASP A 28 -11.36 -10.50 -6.28
CA ASP A 28 -11.53 -11.94 -6.26
C ASP A 28 -13.03 -12.23 -6.41
N ASP A 29 -13.43 -12.69 -7.60
CA ASP A 29 -14.83 -12.96 -7.90
C ASP A 29 -15.34 -14.25 -7.24
N GLU A 30 -14.44 -15.20 -6.92
CA GLU A 30 -14.82 -16.44 -6.25
C GLU A 30 -15.09 -16.19 -4.76
N ALA A 31 -14.24 -15.39 -4.11
CA ALA A 31 -14.40 -15.00 -2.72
C ALA A 31 -15.33 -13.79 -2.52
N GLY A 32 -15.62 -13.03 -3.58
CA GLY A 32 -16.49 -11.85 -3.50
C GLY A 32 -15.86 -10.66 -2.78
N VAL A 33 -14.53 -10.57 -2.72
CA VAL A 33 -13.77 -9.54 -1.98
C VAL A 33 -12.82 -8.78 -2.90
N PHE A 34 -12.38 -7.60 -2.47
CA PHE A 34 -11.25 -6.91 -3.06
C PHE A 34 -9.97 -7.31 -2.36
N LEU A 35 -8.89 -7.48 -3.12
CA LEU A 35 -7.56 -7.80 -2.64
C LEU A 35 -6.62 -6.63 -2.93
N ALA A 36 -5.76 -6.28 -1.98
CA ALA A 36 -4.70 -5.32 -2.17
C ALA A 36 -3.34 -5.92 -1.80
N SER A 37 -2.37 -5.74 -2.69
CA SER A 37 -1.00 -6.17 -2.48
C SER A 37 0.00 -5.13 -2.98
N SER A 38 1.28 -5.26 -2.61
CA SER A 38 2.32 -4.37 -3.12
C SER A 38 3.58 -5.12 -3.53
N PRO A 39 4.08 -4.88 -4.76
CA PRO A 39 5.42 -5.33 -5.15
C PRO A 39 6.52 -4.48 -4.50
N ASP A 40 6.19 -3.29 -3.99
CA ASP A 40 7.15 -2.35 -3.42
C ASP A 40 7.34 -2.57 -1.91
N LEU A 41 6.30 -3.08 -1.23
CA LEU A 41 6.29 -3.33 0.19
C LEU A 41 5.92 -4.79 0.49
N ARG A 42 6.96 -5.59 0.74
CA ARG A 42 6.79 -7.01 1.10
C ARG A 42 5.92 -7.13 2.36
N GLY A 43 4.94 -8.03 2.31
CA GLY A 43 4.04 -8.30 3.43
C GLY A 43 2.71 -7.55 3.34
N LEU A 44 2.54 -6.63 2.38
CA LEU A 44 1.22 -6.05 2.13
C LEU A 44 0.35 -7.08 1.40
N HIS A 45 -0.60 -7.65 2.14
CA HIS A 45 -1.76 -8.38 1.65
C HIS A 45 -2.91 -8.05 2.59
N VAL A 46 -3.93 -7.38 2.06
CA VAL A 46 -5.15 -7.08 2.79
C VAL A 46 -6.35 -7.31 1.88
N GLU A 47 -7.47 -7.66 2.50
CA GLU A 47 -8.72 -7.98 1.82
C GLU A 47 -9.83 -7.11 2.41
N GLY A 48 -10.88 -6.88 1.64
CA GLY A 48 -12.06 -6.15 2.12
C GLY A 48 -13.28 -6.44 1.26
N GLU A 49 -14.46 -6.47 1.87
CA GLU A 49 -15.72 -6.71 1.16
C GLU A 49 -16.09 -5.52 0.27
N THR A 50 -15.68 -4.31 0.69
CA THR A 50 -15.88 -3.04 -0.02
C THR A 50 -14.57 -2.30 -0.26
N LEU A 51 -14.55 -1.41 -1.26
CA LEU A 51 -13.37 -0.56 -1.54
C LEU A 51 -13.05 0.38 -0.37
N ASP A 52 -14.06 0.86 0.36
CA ASP A 52 -13.86 1.73 1.54
C ASP A 52 -13.21 0.98 2.69
N GLU A 53 -13.63 -0.27 2.93
CA GLU A 53 -13.00 -1.15 3.91
C GLU A 53 -11.56 -1.47 3.51
N LEU A 54 -11.35 -1.90 2.26
CA LEU A 54 -10.02 -2.18 1.72
C LEU A 54 -9.10 -0.97 1.89
N HIS A 55 -9.59 0.24 1.63
CA HIS A 55 -8.80 1.47 1.77
C HIS A 55 -8.38 1.77 3.21
N ARG A 56 -9.25 1.47 4.19
CA ARG A 56 -8.90 1.57 5.62
C ARG A 56 -7.82 0.54 5.98
N GLU A 57 -7.98 -0.70 5.55
CA GLU A 57 -7.03 -1.77 5.81
C GLU A 57 -5.67 -1.52 5.15
N ILE A 58 -5.65 -1.04 3.89
CA ILE A 58 -4.43 -0.63 3.19
C ILE A 58 -3.69 0.42 4.03
N ARG A 59 -4.38 1.45 4.53
CA ARG A 59 -3.72 2.53 5.29
C ARG A 59 -3.12 2.03 6.58
N SER A 60 -3.85 1.22 7.35
CA SER A 60 -3.38 0.63 8.60
C SER A 60 -2.18 -0.28 8.35
N ALA A 61 -2.26 -1.16 7.35
CA ALA A 61 -1.19 -2.09 7.02
C ALA A 61 0.07 -1.38 6.50
N LEU A 62 -0.09 -0.37 5.63
CA LEU A 62 1.03 0.43 5.13
C LEU A 62 1.80 1.11 6.27
N LEU A 63 1.08 1.72 7.22
CA LEU A 63 1.70 2.37 8.37
C LEU A 63 2.52 1.36 9.18
N ALA A 64 1.90 0.25 9.60
CA ALA A 64 2.57 -0.77 10.39
C ALA A 64 3.78 -1.38 9.67
N LEU A 65 3.65 -1.73 8.39
CA LEU A 65 4.72 -2.35 7.61
C LEU A 65 5.89 -1.41 7.33
N VAL A 66 5.62 -0.11 7.12
CA VAL A 66 6.68 0.89 6.95
C VAL A 66 7.38 1.16 8.27
N GLU A 67 6.65 1.29 9.38
CA GLU A 67 7.22 1.45 10.72
C GLU A 67 8.15 0.29 11.10
N LEU A 68 7.78 -0.95 10.78
CA LEU A 68 8.63 -2.12 11.01
C LEU A 68 9.95 -2.10 10.21
N GLN A 69 10.02 -1.35 9.12
CA GLN A 69 11.20 -1.28 8.26
C GLN A 69 12.05 -0.03 8.46
N VAL A 70 11.51 0.96 9.17
CA VAL A 70 12.08 2.28 9.35
C VAL A 70 12.09 2.58 10.84
N ASP A 71 13.23 2.31 11.50
CA ASP A 71 13.40 2.65 12.91
C ASP A 71 13.22 4.17 13.11
N GLY A 72 12.28 4.57 13.96
CA GLY A 72 12.02 5.97 14.30
C GLY A 72 10.62 6.44 13.88
N ARG A 73 10.51 7.71 13.48
CA ARG A 73 9.24 8.33 13.13
C ARG A 73 8.78 7.84 11.75
N ALA A 74 7.54 7.35 11.66
CA ALA A 74 6.93 7.02 10.38
C ALA A 74 6.90 8.26 9.46
N PRO A 75 7.38 8.15 8.20
CA PRO A 75 7.22 9.21 7.23
C PRO A 75 5.74 9.37 6.86
N GLU A 76 5.40 10.45 6.18
CA GLU A 76 4.15 10.48 5.43
C GLU A 76 4.17 9.41 4.33
N ILE A 77 3.14 8.57 4.29
CA ILE A 77 3.00 7.48 3.31
C ILE A 77 1.91 7.85 2.32
N ILE A 78 2.26 7.88 1.04
CA ILE A 78 1.34 8.19 -0.05
C ILE A 78 1.06 6.88 -0.81
N PRO A 79 -0.11 6.23 -0.58
CA PRO A 79 -0.52 5.08 -1.37
C PRO A 79 -0.87 5.52 -2.80
N GLN A 80 -0.29 4.83 -3.78
CA GLN A 80 -0.68 4.95 -5.18
C GLN A 80 -1.46 3.70 -5.58
N LEU A 81 -2.79 3.82 -5.60
CA LEU A 81 -3.68 2.71 -5.93
C LEU A 81 -3.70 2.47 -7.43
N GLU A 82 -3.42 1.24 -7.85
CA GLU A 82 -3.45 0.77 -9.23
C GLU A 82 -4.44 -0.39 -9.34
N PHE A 83 -5.59 -0.13 -9.97
CA PHE A 83 -6.58 -1.16 -10.24
C PHE A 83 -6.13 -2.01 -11.43
N ARG A 84 -5.90 -3.30 -11.17
CA ARG A 84 -5.46 -4.27 -12.17
C ARG A 84 -6.61 -4.78 -13.04
N ASP A 85 -7.83 -4.70 -12.55
CA ASP A 85 -9.01 -5.06 -13.33
C ASP A 85 -9.57 -3.90 -14.14
N ALA A 86 -9.91 -4.16 -15.41
CA ALA A 86 -10.56 -3.17 -16.26
C ALA A 86 -11.96 -2.82 -15.76
N ALA A 87 -12.66 -3.79 -15.15
CA ALA A 87 -13.99 -3.61 -14.57
C ALA A 87 -14.00 -2.64 -13.38
N LEU A 88 -12.88 -2.53 -12.65
CA LEU A 88 -12.74 -1.65 -11.49
C LEU A 88 -12.38 -0.20 -11.83
N ARG A 89 -12.12 0.10 -13.11
CA ARG A 89 -11.73 1.46 -13.55
C ARG A 89 -12.92 2.34 -13.91
N ALA A 90 -14.15 1.78 -13.92
CA ALA A 90 -15.35 2.42 -14.46
C ALA A 90 -16.50 2.60 -13.44
N SER A 91 -16.28 2.31 -12.15
CA SER A 91 -17.27 2.55 -11.08
C SER A 91 -17.14 3.95 -10.48
#